data_AF-A0A2E5J191-F1
#
_entry.id   AF-A0A2E5J191-F1
#
_cell.length_a   1.000
_cell.length_b   1.000
_cell.length_c   1.000
_cell.angle_alpha   90.00
_cell.angle_beta   90.00
_cell.angle_gamma   90.00
#
_symmetry.space_group_name_H-M   'P 1'
#
loop_
_entity.id
_entity.type
_entity.pdbx_description
1 polymer ?
#
loop_
_entity_poly.entity_id
_entity_poly.type
_entity_poly.pdbx_seq_one_letter_code
_entity_poly.pdbx_strand_id
1 'polypeptide(L)'
;MCTIVPQGRFEFYDVCEDIQVKPFLQGIPRPFRAGCILYEFTKPVILRESNEVVAYEQATKLLYSGDEVRNLTGIPYGVRGRAKPLIVPGFTFFVQSTSHTRKLLGGTTVLYKPANSLDTHTSGGQLRLFS
;
A
#
# COMPACT_ATOMS: atom_id res chain seq x y z
N MET A 1 6.37 10.57 -10.40
CA MET A 1 5.07 11.24 -10.30
C MET A 1 4.31 10.68 -9.11
N CYS A 2 4.00 11.53 -8.12
CA CYS A 2 3.04 11.23 -7.06
C CYS A 2 1.61 11.40 -7.61
N THR A 3 0.71 10.49 -7.26
CA THR A 3 -0.70 10.57 -7.64
C THR A 3 -1.61 10.34 -6.44
N ILE A 4 -2.73 11.07 -6.40
CA ILE A 4 -3.81 10.79 -5.45
C ILE A 4 -4.45 9.48 -5.87
N VAL A 5 -4.58 8.57 -4.91
CA VAL A 5 -5.23 7.28 -5.12
C VAL A 5 -6.74 7.50 -5.21
N PRO A 6 -7.41 7.01 -6.27
CA PRO A 6 -8.87 7.08 -6.37
C PRO A 6 -9.56 6.40 -5.19
N GLN A 7 -10.69 6.96 -4.77
CA GLN A 7 -11.56 6.32 -3.78
C GLN A 7 -11.98 4.94 -4.27
N GLY A 8 -12.00 3.96 -3.36
CA GLY A 8 -12.34 2.56 -3.69
C GLY A 8 -11.18 1.72 -4.25
N ARG A 9 -9.99 2.29 -4.50
CA ARG A 9 -8.80 1.48 -4.83
C ARG A 9 -8.31 0.65 -3.65
N PHE A 10 -8.49 1.14 -2.43
CA PHE A 10 -8.16 0.44 -1.20
C PHE A 10 -9.32 0.47 -0.20
N GLU A 11 -9.44 -0.61 0.57
CA GLU A 11 -10.33 -0.76 1.72
C GLU A 11 -9.47 -0.82 2.98
N PHE A 12 -9.89 -0.13 4.04
CA PHE A 12 -9.18 -0.13 5.33
C PHE A 12 -9.71 -1.26 6.22
N TYR A 13 -8.81 -2.02 6.83
CA TYR A 13 -9.13 -3.04 7.81
C TYR A 13 -8.25 -2.88 9.05
N ASP A 14 -8.88 -2.81 10.22
CA ASP A 14 -8.16 -2.74 11.48
C ASP A 14 -7.66 -4.12 11.91
N VAL A 15 -6.45 -4.15 12.44
CA VAL A 15 -5.81 -5.36 12.98
C VAL A 15 -6.00 -5.32 14.49
N CYS A 16 -6.96 -6.08 15.02
CA CYS A 16 -7.28 -6.05 16.45
C CYS A 16 -6.16 -6.65 17.33
N GLU A 17 -5.48 -7.68 16.82
CA GLU A 17 -4.43 -8.39 17.54
C GLU A 17 -3.30 -8.81 16.61
N ASP A 18 -2.16 -9.15 17.21
CA ASP A 18 -0.98 -9.65 16.52
C ASP A 18 -1.30 -10.94 15.74
N ILE A 19 -1.37 -10.85 14.41
CA ILE A 19 -1.83 -11.95 13.55
C ILE A 19 -0.95 -12.09 12.30
N GLN A 20 -0.84 -13.30 11.74
CA GLN A 20 -0.20 -13.47 10.44
C GLN A 20 -1.12 -13.02 9.29
N VAL A 21 -0.52 -12.58 8.18
CA VAL A 21 -1.25 -12.13 6.99
C VAL A 21 -2.25 -13.17 6.48
N LYS A 22 -1.88 -14.46 6.42
CA LYS A 22 -2.77 -15.51 5.92
C LYS A 22 -4.05 -15.67 6.76
N PRO A 23 -3.99 -15.90 8.09
CA PRO A 23 -5.21 -16.00 8.90
C PRO A 23 -6.00 -14.68 8.95
N PHE A 24 -5.34 -13.52 8.93
CA PHE A 24 -6.03 -12.23 8.81
C PHE A 24 -6.88 -12.16 7.53
N LEU A 25 -6.30 -12.54 6.39
CA LEU A 25 -6.99 -12.52 5.11
C LEU A 25 -8.09 -13.57 4.99
N GLN A 26 -8.02 -14.66 5.76
CA GLN A 26 -9.12 -15.63 5.85
C GLN A 26 -10.29 -15.12 6.70
N GLY A 27 -10.04 -14.16 7.60
CA GLY A 27 -11.07 -13.55 8.44
C GLY A 27 -11.87 -12.43 7.77
N ILE A 28 -11.43 -11.93 6.61
CA ILE A 28 -12.15 -10.89 5.86
C ILE A 28 -13.01 -11.50 4.75
N PRO A 29 -14.16 -10.91 4.41
CA PRO A 29 -15.07 -11.43 3.38
C PRO A 29 -14.59 -11.08 1.96
N ARG A 30 -13.30 -11.29 1.67
CA ARG A 30 -12.64 -10.91 0.42
C ARG A 30 -11.74 -12.02 -0.10
N PRO A 31 -11.58 -12.17 -1.43
CA PRO A 31 -10.69 -13.18 -1.99
C PRO A 31 -9.23 -12.86 -1.68
N PHE A 32 -8.48 -13.90 -1.32
CA PHE A 32 -7.05 -13.81 -1.10
C PHE A 32 -6.26 -13.83 -2.42
N ARG A 33 -5.38 -12.84 -2.61
CA ARG A 33 -4.39 -12.81 -3.70
C ARG A 33 -3.04 -12.33 -3.19
N ALA A 34 -1.94 -12.91 -3.64
CA ALA A 34 -0.61 -12.41 -3.32
C ALA A 34 -0.46 -10.94 -3.76
N GLY A 35 0.02 -10.08 -2.86
CA GLY A 35 0.16 -8.64 -3.12
C GLY A 35 -1.13 -7.82 -2.96
N CYS A 36 -2.23 -8.41 -2.47
CA CYS A 36 -3.49 -7.69 -2.25
C CYS A 36 -3.51 -6.82 -0.97
N ILE A 37 -2.45 -6.82 -0.16
CA ILE A 37 -2.43 -6.02 1.07
C ILE A 37 -1.19 -5.16 1.18
N LEU A 38 -1.36 -4.02 1.85
CA LEU A 38 -0.29 -3.16 2.33
C LEU A 38 -0.49 -2.96 3.84
N TYR A 39 0.58 -3.18 4.61
CA TYR A 39 0.57 -3.02 6.07
C TYR A 39 1.41 -1.80 6.45
N GLU A 40 1.12 -1.23 7.62
CA GLU A 40 1.86 -0.07 8.12
C GLU A 40 3.37 -0.31 8.20
N PHE A 41 4.13 0.66 7.73
CA PHE A 41 5.58 0.61 7.63
C PHE A 41 6.25 0.91 8.99
N THR A 42 6.07 0.02 9.95
CA THR A 42 6.50 0.21 11.34
C THR A 42 7.92 -0.28 11.64
N LYS A 43 8.48 -1.15 10.80
CA LYS A 43 9.79 -1.78 10.98
C LYS A 43 10.57 -1.82 9.67
N PRO A 44 11.92 -1.89 9.69
CA PRO A 44 12.70 -2.04 8.46
C PRO A 44 12.31 -3.30 7.67
N VAL A 45 12.16 -3.17 6.35
CA VAL A 45 11.75 -4.27 5.46
C VAL A 45 12.56 -4.25 4.18
N ILE A 46 12.68 -5.41 3.53
CA ILE A 46 13.24 -5.51 2.19
C ILE A 46 12.11 -5.25 1.19
N LEU A 47 12.16 -4.09 0.53
CA LEU A 47 11.29 -3.79 -0.60
C LEU A 47 11.84 -4.52 -1.84
N ARG A 48 10.96 -5.21 -2.56
CA ARG A 48 11.29 -5.77 -3.89
C ARG A 48 11.06 -4.71 -4.96
N GLU A 49 11.60 -4.96 -6.14
CA GLU A 49 11.56 -4.10 -7.33
C GLU A 49 10.13 -3.65 -7.67
N SER A 50 9.13 -4.52 -7.48
CA SER A 50 7.72 -4.27 -7.79
C SER A 50 6.83 -3.89 -6.60
N ASN A 51 7.37 -3.81 -5.38
CA ASN A 51 6.54 -3.51 -4.21
C ASN A 51 5.98 -2.08 -4.27
N GLU A 52 4.68 -1.94 -4.04
CA GLU A 52 4.03 -0.65 -3.89
C GLU A 52 4.22 -0.07 -2.47
N VAL A 53 4.33 1.26 -2.39
CA VAL A 53 4.30 2.04 -1.15
C VAL A 53 3.21 3.10 -1.28
N VAL A 54 2.38 3.22 -0.26
CA VAL A 54 1.26 4.17 -0.21
C VAL A 54 1.40 5.04 1.04
N ALA A 55 1.16 6.32 0.92
CA ALA A 55 1.10 7.25 2.04
C ALA A 55 -0.35 7.65 2.30
N TYR A 56 -0.73 7.75 3.57
CA TYR A 56 -2.04 8.20 4.02
C TYR A 56 -1.87 9.48 4.82
N GLU A 57 -2.51 10.56 4.39
CA GLU A 57 -2.51 11.83 5.11
C GLU A 57 -3.72 11.88 6.06
N GLN A 58 -3.45 11.96 7.36
CA GLN A 58 -4.48 11.88 8.40
C GLN A 58 -5.43 13.08 8.38
N ALA A 59 -4.96 14.25 7.96
CA ALA A 59 -5.72 15.50 7.93
C ALA A 59 -6.78 15.50 6.82
N THR A 60 -6.37 15.15 5.60
CA THR A 60 -7.25 15.14 4.41
C THR A 60 -7.93 13.80 4.18
N LYS A 61 -7.47 12.74 4.86
CA LYS A 61 -7.89 11.35 4.66
C LYS A 61 -7.61 10.83 3.25
N LEU A 62 -6.65 11.44 2.54
CA LEU A 62 -6.25 11.04 1.20
C LEU A 62 -5.12 10.01 1.21
N LEU A 63 -5.12 9.16 0.19
CA LEU A 63 -4.06 8.21 -0.09
C LEU A 63 -3.24 8.71 -1.29
N TYR A 64 -1.92 8.55 -1.21
CA TYR A 64 -0.96 8.92 -2.23
C TYR A 64 -0.12 7.70 -2.62
N SER A 65 0.12 7.51 -3.91
CA SER A 65 1.00 6.44 -4.41
C SER A 65 1.86 6.93 -5.57
N GLY A 66 2.63 6.00 -6.15
CA GLY A 66 3.55 6.26 -7.24
C GLY A 66 5.01 6.37 -6.81
N ASP A 67 5.88 6.58 -7.79
CA ASP A 67 7.34 6.49 -7.62
C ASP A 67 7.87 7.49 -6.61
N GLU A 68 7.26 8.68 -6.50
CA GLU A 68 7.69 9.70 -5.53
C GLU A 68 7.45 9.23 -4.09
N VAL A 69 6.30 8.64 -3.81
CA VAL A 69 6.00 8.08 -2.48
C VAL A 69 6.98 6.95 -2.15
N ARG A 70 7.30 6.11 -3.14
CA ARG A 70 8.29 5.05 -2.98
C ARG A 70 9.70 5.62 -2.77
N ASN A 71 10.09 6.67 -3.48
CA ASN A 71 11.40 7.30 -3.36
C ASN A 71 11.63 7.88 -1.96
N LEU A 72 10.57 8.29 -1.23
CA LEU A 72 10.69 8.73 0.16
C LEU A 72 11.30 7.64 1.06
N THR A 73 11.16 6.35 0.71
CA THR A 73 11.78 5.24 1.45
C THR A 73 13.30 5.13 1.25
N GLY A 74 13.87 5.94 0.36
CA GLY A 74 15.26 5.85 -0.08
C GLY A 74 15.52 4.72 -1.08
N ILE A 75 14.50 3.92 -1.43
CA ILE A 75 14.58 2.83 -2.39
C ILE A 75 13.70 3.14 -3.61
N PRO A 76 14.30 3.52 -4.76
CA PRO A 76 13.54 3.83 -5.96
C PRO A 76 12.69 2.67 -6.49
N TYR A 77 11.70 2.99 -7.34
CA TYR A 77 10.98 1.97 -8.09
C TYR A 77 11.92 1.15 -8.98
N GLY A 78 11.65 -0.15 -9.11
CA GLY A 78 12.51 -1.07 -9.86
C GLY A 78 13.78 -1.50 -9.11
N VAL A 79 14.06 -0.94 -7.93
CA VAL A 79 15.23 -1.29 -7.12
C VAL A 79 14.79 -2.07 -5.88
N ARG A 80 15.52 -3.15 -5.58
CA ARG A 80 15.39 -3.90 -4.33
C ARG A 80 16.33 -3.31 -3.28
N GLY A 81 15.83 -3.14 -2.06
CA GLY A 81 16.65 -2.61 -0.99
C GLY A 81 15.99 -2.69 0.38
N ARG A 82 16.78 -2.48 1.42
CA ARG A 82 16.29 -2.42 2.80
C ARG A 82 15.84 -1.00 3.10
N ALA A 83 14.53 -0.80 3.16
CA ALA A 83 13.95 0.47 3.57
C ALA A 83 13.76 0.52 5.09
N LYS A 84 13.88 1.73 5.66
CA LYS A 84 13.55 2.01 7.07
C LYS A 84 12.21 2.76 7.14
N PRO A 85 11.44 2.62 8.24
CA PRO A 85 10.24 3.39 8.48
C PRO A 85 10.47 4.89 8.31
N LEU A 86 9.50 5.57 7.71
CA LEU A 86 9.47 7.03 7.65
C LEU A 86 8.61 7.55 8.78
N ILE A 87 9.12 8.56 9.48
CA ILE A 87 8.36 9.27 10.51
C ILE A 87 8.10 10.66 9.96
N VAL A 88 6.91 10.87 9.42
CA VAL A 88 6.44 12.17 8.94
C VAL A 88 5.14 12.48 9.69
N PRO A 89 5.09 13.56 10.51
CA PRO A 89 3.89 13.91 11.26
C PRO A 89 2.67 14.02 10.36
N GLY A 90 1.56 13.41 10.77
CA GLY A 90 0.30 13.40 10.00
C GLY A 90 0.25 12.41 8.83
N PHE A 91 1.33 11.67 8.56
CA PHE A 91 1.36 10.65 7.50
C PHE A 91 1.61 9.25 8.05
N THR A 92 0.83 8.28 7.55
CA THR A 92 1.07 6.85 7.76
C THR A 92 1.48 6.23 6.44
N PHE A 93 2.60 5.49 6.43
CA PHE A 93 3.08 4.81 5.23
C PHE A 93 2.74 3.33 5.28
N PHE A 94 2.33 2.77 4.15
CA PHE A 94 1.98 1.37 3.98
C PHE A 94 2.87 0.73 2.92
N VAL A 95 3.32 -0.49 3.18
CA VAL A 95 4.17 -1.25 2.27
C VAL A 95 3.45 -2.52 1.83
N GLN A 96 3.44 -2.79 0.52
CA GLN A 96 2.86 -4.01 -0.02
C GLN A 96 3.54 -5.27 0.51
N SER A 97 2.74 -6.22 0.99
CA SER A 97 3.22 -7.56 1.33
C SER A 97 2.98 -8.52 0.17
N THR A 98 4.05 -9.15 -0.29
CA THR A 98 3.97 -10.38 -1.10
C THR A 98 4.20 -11.63 -0.25
N SER A 99 4.37 -11.47 1.08
CA SER A 99 4.64 -12.57 2.01
C SER A 99 3.36 -13.01 2.71
N HIS A 100 3.17 -14.34 2.78
CA HIS A 100 2.05 -15.00 3.44
C HIS A 100 2.25 -15.13 4.96
N THR A 101 3.50 -15.16 5.42
CA THR A 101 3.89 -15.42 6.81
C THR A 101 4.22 -14.15 7.59
N ARG A 102 4.07 -12.97 6.97
CA ARG A 102 4.34 -11.70 7.63
C ARG A 102 3.38 -11.51 8.80
N LYS A 103 3.91 -11.09 9.95
CA LYS A 103 3.12 -10.71 11.12
C LYS A 103 2.64 -9.25 10.97
N LEU A 104 1.34 -9.06 11.13
CA LEU A 104 0.64 -7.80 11.32
C LEU A 104 0.59 -7.50 12.82
N LEU A 105 0.70 -6.23 13.18
CA LEU A 105 0.70 -5.81 14.59
C LEU A 105 -0.72 -5.41 15.01
N GLY A 106 -1.15 -5.82 16.19
CA GLY A 106 -2.39 -5.34 16.78
C GLY A 106 -2.39 -3.81 16.94
N GLY A 107 -3.56 -3.19 16.75
CA GLY A 107 -3.74 -1.74 16.77
C GLY A 107 -3.26 -1.00 15.53
N THR A 108 -2.87 -1.71 14.46
CA THR A 108 -2.50 -1.10 13.17
C THR A 108 -3.58 -1.30 12.14
N THR A 109 -3.48 -0.59 11.02
CA THR A 109 -4.39 -0.72 9.89
C THR A 109 -3.72 -1.42 8.70
N VAL A 110 -4.53 -2.13 7.91
CA VAL A 110 -4.14 -2.72 6.63
C VAL A 110 -4.96 -2.09 5.51
N LEU A 111 -4.29 -1.76 4.41
CA LEU A 111 -4.96 -1.46 3.15
C LEU A 111 -5.12 -2.75 2.36
N TYR A 112 -6.37 -3.12 2.07
CA TYR A 112 -6.71 -4.21 1.16
C TYR A 112 -7.00 -3.66 -0.23
N LYS A 113 -6.41 -4.27 -1.25
CA LYS A 113 -6.59 -3.96 -2.67
C LYS A 113 -7.56 -5.00 -3.28
N PRO A 114 -8.83 -4.64 -3.52
CA PRO A 114 -9.78 -5.54 -4.16
C PRO A 114 -9.34 -5.88 -5.59
N ALA A 115 -9.71 -7.08 -6.06
CA ALA A 115 -9.35 -7.56 -7.40
C ALA A 115 -9.90 -6.67 -8.53
N ASN A 116 -11.03 -6.00 -8.30
CA ASN A 116 -11.65 -5.06 -9.24
C ASN A 116 -11.32 -3.60 -8.93
N SER A 117 -10.24 -3.34 -8.18
CA SER A 117 -9.77 -1.98 -7.93
C SER A 117 -9.42 -1.30 -9.26
N LEU A 118 -9.76 -0.02 -9.37
CA LEU A 118 -9.38 0.84 -10.50
C LEU A 118 -7.86 1.03 -10.48
N ASP A 119 -7.15 0.05 -11.02
CA ASP A 119 -5.73 0.17 -11.34
C ASP A 119 -5.63 1.06 -12.58
N THR A 120 -5.56 2.37 -12.36
CA THR A 120 -5.16 3.32 -13.40
C THR A 120 -3.68 3.10 -13.71
N HIS A 121 -3.35 1.98 -14.36
CA HIS A 121 -2.17 1.91 -15.19
C HIS A 121 -2.39 2.92 -16.32
N THR A 122 -1.87 4.13 -16.15
CA THR A 122 -1.72 5.07 -17.27
C THR A 122 -0.63 4.50 -18.18
N SER A 123 -1.04 3.55 -19.02
CA SER A 123 -0.36 3.20 -20.26
C SER A 123 -0.98 4.09 -21.34
N GLY A 124 -0.36 5.24 -21.65
CA GLY A 124 -0.52 5.95 -22.93
C GLY A 124 -1.94 6.21 -23.46
N GLY A 125 -2.89 6.62 -22.62
CA GLY A 125 -4.23 7.01 -23.05
C GLY A 125 -4.28 8.50 -23.42
N GLN A 126 -4.09 8.80 -24.70
CA GLN A 126 -4.32 10.13 -25.28
C GLN A 126 -5.68 10.69 -24.85
N LEU A 127 -5.67 11.83 -24.15
CA LEU A 127 -6.86 12.64 -23.92
C LEU A 127 -7.43 13.03 -25.29
N ARG A 128 -8.48 12.33 -25.74
CA ARG A 128 -9.39 12.89 -26.74
C ARG A 128 -10.22 13.93 -26.02
N LEU A 129 -9.80 15.19 -26.16
CA LEU A 129 -10.65 16.35 -26.00
C LEU A 129 -11.88 16.14 -26.90
N PHE A 130 -13.06 16.11 -26.29
CA PHE A 130 -14.30 16.36 -27.00
C PHE A 130 -14.35 17.85 -27.31
N SER A 131 -14.34 18.18 -28.60
CA SER A 131 -14.82 19.43 -29.19
C SER A 131 -15.61 19.07 -30.43
#